data_AF-A0AAU6JF81-F1
#
_entry.id   AF-A0AAU6JF81-F1
#
_cell.length_a   1.000
_cell.length_b   1.000
_cell.length_c   1.000
_cell.angle_alpha   90.00
_cell.angle_beta   90.00
_cell.angle_gamma   90.00
#
_symmetry.space_group_name_H-M   'P 1'
#
loop_
_entity.id
_entity.type
_entity.pdbx_description
1 polymer ?
#
loop_
_entity_poly.entity_id
_entity_poly.type
_entity_poly.pdbx_seq_one_letter_code
_entity_poly.pdbx_strand_id
1 'polypeptide(L)'
;METTGPDRLPTNEDGFLVTRCGRRIAVRGLRLAAADRPIRRVTLDVGSDKGGEPGVWAALTADEARGLAHLLLLQASLAERGTEPGGPSRQGAPSS
;
A
#
# COMPACT_ATOMS: atom_id res chain seq x y z
N MET A 1 23.71 -20.48 -22.00
CA MET A 1 24.45 -19.66 -21.02
C MET A 1 24.47 -18.25 -21.58
N GLU A 2 23.51 -17.42 -21.19
CA GLU A 2 23.55 -15.97 -21.42
C GLU A 2 22.62 -15.31 -20.39
N THR A 3 23.24 -14.89 -19.28
CA THR A 3 22.68 -14.04 -18.24
C THR A 3 23.26 -12.64 -18.49
N THR A 4 22.47 -11.71 -19.02
CA THR A 4 22.87 -10.30 -19.13
C THR A 4 21.67 -9.38 -19.01
N GLY A 5 21.71 -8.52 -17.99
CA GLY A 5 20.82 -7.37 -17.82
C GLY A 5 20.34 -7.26 -16.37
N PRO A 6 20.79 -6.27 -15.58
CA PRO A 6 20.30 -6.11 -14.21
C PRO A 6 18.81 -5.78 -14.28
N ASP A 7 18.03 -6.64 -13.65
CA ASP A 7 16.63 -6.45 -13.34
C ASP A 7 16.53 -5.14 -12.55
N ARG A 8 16.28 -4.04 -13.27
CA ARG A 8 15.90 -2.77 -12.64
C ARG A 8 14.55 -3.06 -12.00
N LEU A 9 14.61 -3.46 -10.73
CA LEU A 9 13.43 -3.51 -9.87
C LEU A 9 12.71 -2.18 -10.09
N PRO A 10 11.46 -2.19 -10.58
CA PRO A 10 10.69 -0.96 -10.69
C PRO A 10 10.74 -0.33 -9.31
N THR A 11 11.33 0.86 -9.22
CA THR A 11 11.25 1.65 -8.00
C THR A 11 9.76 1.87 -7.82
N ASN A 12 9.18 1.20 -6.81
CA ASN A 12 7.74 1.06 -6.60
C ASN A 12 7.08 2.40 -6.19
N GLU A 13 7.23 3.44 -7.02
CA GLU A 13 6.64 4.77 -6.81
C GLU A 13 5.13 4.75 -7.09
N ASP A 14 4.64 3.78 -7.87
CA ASP A 14 3.24 3.72 -8.27
C ASP A 14 2.32 2.91 -7.32
N GLY A 15 2.86 2.35 -6.22
CA GLY A 15 2.07 1.61 -5.24
C GLY A 15 1.47 0.28 -5.75
N PHE A 16 2.05 -0.32 -6.79
CA PHE A 16 1.67 -1.63 -7.27
C PHE A 16 2.90 -2.46 -7.68
N LEU A 17 2.78 -3.79 -7.63
CA LEU A 17 3.74 -4.73 -8.19
C LEU A 17 3.07 -5.57 -9.29
N VAL A 18 3.86 -6.05 -10.24
CA VAL A 18 3.41 -6.99 -11.28
C VAL A 18 4.17 -8.29 -11.08
N THR A 19 3.44 -9.38 -10.89
CA THR A 19 4.06 -10.70 -10.75
C THR A 19 4.52 -11.21 -12.12
N ARG A 20 5.42 -12.20 -12.13
CA ARG A 20 5.86 -12.88 -13.35
C ARG A 20 4.74 -13.53 -14.16
N CYS A 21 3.63 -13.89 -13.52
CA CYS A 21 2.43 -14.39 -14.23
C CYS A 21 1.55 -13.26 -14.81
N GLY A 22 2.00 -12.01 -14.72
CA GLY A 22 1.32 -10.83 -15.26
C GLY A 22 0.16 -10.34 -14.41
N ARG A 23 0.05 -10.79 -13.15
CA ARG A 23 -0.97 -10.30 -12.21
C ARG A 23 -0.49 -9.00 -11.59
N ARG A 24 -1.33 -7.97 -11.61
CA ARG A 24 -1.06 -6.69 -10.96
C ARG A 24 -1.67 -6.70 -9.57
N ILE A 25 -0.83 -6.46 -8.56
CA ILE A 25 -1.25 -6.36 -7.16
C ILE A 25 -0.98 -4.92 -6.72
N ALA A 26 -2.01 -4.21 -6.26
CA ALA A 26 -1.91 -2.83 -5.80
C ALA A 26 -2.09 -2.73 -4.28
N VAL A 27 -1.29 -1.87 -3.64
CA VAL A 27 -1.42 -1.53 -2.23
C VAL A 27 -1.70 -0.04 -2.13
N ARG A 28 -2.81 0.34 -1.52
CA ARG A 28 -3.26 1.73 -1.43
C ARG A 28 -3.72 2.08 -0.02
N GLY A 29 -3.63 3.36 0.33
CA GLY A 29 -4.30 3.90 1.51
C GLY A 29 -5.76 4.21 1.22
N LEU A 30 -6.67 3.77 2.10
CA LEU A 30 -8.07 4.15 2.10
C LEU A 30 -8.34 5.04 3.32
N ARG A 31 -8.86 6.25 3.07
CA ARG A 31 -9.35 7.15 4.12
C ARG A 31 -10.87 7.15 4.10
N LEU A 32 -11.46 6.68 5.20
CA LEU A 32 -12.89 6.74 5.44
C LEU A 32 -13.17 7.93 6.34
N ALA A 33 -13.91 8.91 5.84
CA ALA A 33 -14.40 10.01 6.65
C ALA A 33 -15.50 9.48 7.57
N ALA A 34 -15.14 9.07 8.79
CA ALA A 34 -16.11 8.85 9.86
C ALA A 34 -16.27 10.13 10.67
N ALA A 35 -17.49 10.36 11.17
CA ALA A 35 -17.93 11.62 11.75
C ALA A 35 -17.09 12.11 12.95
N ASP A 36 -16.42 11.19 13.66
CA ASP A 36 -15.72 11.50 14.92
C ASP A 36 -14.20 11.23 14.86
N ARG A 37 -13.75 10.31 13.99
CA ARG A 37 -12.32 10.06 13.77
C ARG A 37 -12.10 9.45 12.38
N PRO A 38 -11.32 10.07 11.48
CA PRO A 38 -11.05 9.50 10.17
C PRO A 38 -10.35 8.14 10.34
N ILE A 39 -10.96 7.08 9.79
CA ILE A 39 -10.36 5.74 9.79
C ILE A 39 -9.45 5.65 8.57
N ARG A 40 -8.19 5.27 8.80
CA ARG A 40 -7.21 5.01 7.75
C ARG A 40 -6.94 3.52 7.69
N ARG A 41 -7.00 2.94 6.49
CA ARG A 41 -6.74 1.51 6.24
C ARG A 41 -5.77 1.35 5.09
N VAL A 42 -5.00 0.28 5.12
CA VAL A 42 -4.27 -0.20 3.93
C VAL A 42 -5.18 -1.19 3.20
N THR A 43 -5.39 -0.97 1.91
CA THR A 43 -6.16 -1.85 1.03
C THR A 43 -5.22 -2.58 0.08
N LEU A 44 -5.44 -3.87 -0.08
CA LEU A 44 -4.74 -4.74 -1.00
C LEU A 44 -5.71 -5.17 -2.10
N ASP A 45 -5.40 -4.83 -3.34
CA ASP A 45 -6.09 -5.33 -4.52
C ASP A 45 -5.19 -6.35 -5.22
N VAL A 46 -5.63 -7.61 -5.28
CA VAL A 46 -4.89 -8.72 -5.88
C VAL A 46 -5.28 -8.93 -7.35
N GLY A 47 -6.24 -8.13 -7.86
CA GLY A 47 -6.81 -8.26 -9.20
C GLY A 47 -7.80 -9.41 -9.32
N SER A 48 -8.57 -9.42 -10.42
CA SER A 48 -9.53 -10.47 -10.73
C SER A 48 -8.83 -11.78 -11.10
N ASP A 49 -9.39 -12.90 -10.68
CA ASP A 49 -8.96 -14.20 -11.17
C ASP A 49 -9.24 -14.32 -12.68
N LYS A 50 -8.31 -14.93 -13.43
CA LYS A 50 -8.49 -15.17 -14.87
C LYS A 50 -9.32 -16.44 -15.14
N GLY A 51 -9.72 -17.18 -14.10
CA GLY A 51 -10.42 -18.47 -14.18
C GLY A 51 -11.83 -18.50 -13.58
N GLY A 52 -12.38 -17.38 -13.11
CA GLY A 52 -13.80 -17.28 -12.71
C GLY A 52 -14.17 -17.90 -11.36
N GLU A 53 -13.24 -18.58 -10.68
CA GLU A 53 -13.51 -19.15 -9.36
C GLU A 53 -13.08 -18.17 -8.25
N PRO A 54 -13.96 -17.80 -7.31
CA PRO A 54 -13.61 -16.95 -6.20
C PRO A 54 -12.64 -17.69 -5.26
N GLY A 55 -11.38 -17.21 -5.17
CA GLY A 55 -10.44 -17.69 -4.14
C GLY A 55 -9.01 -17.99 -4.58
N VAL A 56 -8.52 -17.48 -5.71
CA VAL A 56 -7.14 -17.76 -6.14
C VAL A 56 -6.12 -16.86 -5.43
N TRP A 57 -5.47 -17.44 -4.42
CA TRP A 57 -4.24 -16.94 -3.82
C TRP A 57 -3.25 -16.52 -4.91
N ALA A 58 -2.65 -15.33 -4.79
CA ALA A 58 -1.53 -14.96 -5.64
C ALA A 58 -0.30 -15.79 -5.24
N ALA A 59 0.22 -16.59 -6.16
CA ALA A 59 1.53 -17.20 -5.98
C ALA A 59 2.60 -16.13 -6.24
N LEU A 60 3.51 -15.99 -5.28
CA LEU A 60 4.61 -15.03 -5.33
C LEU A 60 5.92 -15.79 -5.20
N THR A 61 6.91 -15.38 -5.98
CA THR A 61 8.30 -15.69 -5.68
C THR A 61 8.73 -15.01 -4.37
N ALA A 62 9.82 -15.48 -3.77
CA ALA A 62 10.35 -14.86 -2.55
C ALA A 62 10.73 -13.39 -2.75
N ASP A 63 11.14 -12.99 -3.96
CA ASP A 63 11.46 -11.60 -4.29
C ASP A 63 10.19 -10.74 -4.37
N GLU A 64 9.19 -11.18 -5.12
CA GLU A 64 7.89 -10.50 -5.22
C GLU A 64 7.20 -10.36 -3.85
N ALA A 65 7.33 -11.37 -2.99
CA ALA A 65 6.81 -11.32 -1.62
C ALA A 65 7.51 -10.24 -0.76
N ARG A 66 8.83 -10.08 -0.89
CA ARG A 66 9.56 -9.00 -0.22
C ARG A 66 9.15 -7.63 -0.76
N GLY A 67 9.00 -7.51 -2.08
CA GLY A 67 8.49 -6.29 -2.70
C GLY A 67 7.10 -5.89 -2.20
N LEU A 68 6.18 -6.86 -2.10
CA LEU A 68 4.84 -6.65 -1.55
C LEU A 68 4.88 -6.23 -0.06
N ALA A 69 5.72 -6.90 0.74
CA ALA A 69 5.88 -6.56 2.15
C ALA A 69 6.38 -5.12 2.35
N HIS A 70 7.35 -4.68 1.56
CA HIS A 70 7.85 -3.30 1.59
C HIS A 70 6.74 -2.28 1.28
N LEU A 71 5.91 -2.57 0.28
CA LEU A 71 4.76 -1.72 -0.07
C LEU A 71 3.73 -1.63 1.06
N LEU A 72 3.41 -2.76 1.69
CA LEU A 72 2.48 -2.82 2.83
C LEU A 72 3.00 -2.00 4.02
N LEU A 73 4.27 -2.16 4.37
CA LEU A 73 4.89 -1.43 5.48
C LEU A 73 4.97 0.07 5.21
N LEU A 74 5.28 0.47 3.96
CA LEU A 74 5.28 1.87 3.54
C LEU A 74 3.89 2.50 3.71
N GLN A 75 2.85 1.86 3.18
CA GLN A 75 1.48 2.37 3.26
C GLN A 75 0.94 2.36 4.69
N ALA A 76 1.30 1.37 5.51
CA ALA A 76 0.97 1.36 6.94
C ALA A 76 1.59 2.57 7.65
N SER A 77 2.87 2.84 7.40
CA SER A 77 3.56 4.01 7.97
C SER A 77 2.89 5.34 7.59
N LEU A 78 2.42 5.47 6.34
CA LEU A 78 1.68 6.64 5.88
C LEU A 78 0.29 6.76 6.51
N ALA A 79 -0.38 5.63 6.74
CA ALA A 79 -1.67 5.59 7.42
C ALA A 79 -1.55 6.10 8.85
N GLU A 80 -0.57 5.60 9.62
CA GLU A 80 -0.33 6.00 11.01
C GLU A 80 -0.01 7.50 11.14
N ARG A 81 0.86 8.04 10.28
CA ARG A 81 1.34 9.44 10.36
C ARG A 81 0.27 10.52 10.26
N GLY A 82 -0.91 10.24 9.70
CA GLY A 82 -2.01 11.20 9.71
C GLY A 82 -3.22 10.75 10.51
N THR A 83 -3.00 9.81 11.42
CA THR A 83 -3.85 9.55 12.59
C THR A 83 -3.44 10.45 13.77
N GLU A 84 -2.30 11.15 13.68
CA GLU A 84 -1.89 12.21 14.61
C GLU A 84 -3.06 13.19 14.77
N PRO A 85 -3.72 13.23 15.95
CA PRO A 85 -4.72 14.24 16.23
C PRO A 85 -4.03 15.59 16.11
N GLY A 86 -4.68 16.56 15.45
CA GLY A 86 -4.14 17.91 15.34
C GLY A 86 -3.54 18.36 16.67
N GLY A 87 -2.23 18.65 16.66
CA GLY A 87 -1.55 19.28 17.78
C GLY A 87 -2.32 20.52 18.25
N PRO A 88 -2.20 20.88 19.53
CA PRO A 88 -3.17 21.71 20.23
C PRO A 88 -3.49 22.96 19.43
N SER A 89 -4.77 23.15 19.13
CA SER A 89 -5.34 24.41 18.69
C SER A 89 -4.74 25.52 19.54
N ARG A 90 -3.78 26.27 18.98
CA ARG A 90 -3.40 27.58 19.52
C ARG A 90 -4.53 28.56 19.17
N GLN A 91 -5.71 28.29 19.70
CA GLN A 91 -6.81 29.24 19.78
C GLN A 91 -6.90 29.66 21.24
N GLY A 92 -6.44 30.89 21.51
CA GLY A 92 -6.42 31.45 22.86
C GLY A 92 -5.27 32.40 23.13
N ALA A 93 -5.02 33.38 22.25
CA ALA A 93 -4.76 34.73 22.72
C ALA A 93 -5.96 35.56 22.24
N PRO A 94 -6.54 36.50 23.02
CA PRO A 94 -5.83 37.44 23.89
C PRO A 94 -6.53 37.75 25.25
N SER A 95 -5.95 38.72 25.97
CA SER A 95 -6.47 39.54 27.09
C SER A 95 -6.29 38.95 28.50
N SER A 96 -5.71 39.64 29.49
CA SER A 96 -5.47 41.08 29.72
C SER A 96 -4.13 41.34 30.42
#